data_AF-A0A239B6H4-F1
#
_entry.id   AF-A0A239B6H4-F1
#
_cell.length_a   1.000
_cell.length_b   1.000
_cell.length_c   1.000
_cell.angle_alpha   90.00
_cell.angle_beta   90.00
_cell.angle_gamma   90.00
#
_symmetry.space_group_name_H-M   'P 1'
#
loop_
_entity.id
_entity.type
_entity.pdbx_description
1 polymer ?
#
loop_
_entity_poly.entity_id
_entity_poly.type
_entity_poly.pdbx_seq_one_letter_code
_entity_poly.pdbx_strand_id
1 'polypeptide(L)'
;MVPFGEVSHEEKQRFMMDNPFYFKIYFDETRKLYLTLSSPPRPGSTEEDFHYVNYNTIHVTIFDKELNQLARITLPKKDIYNVGFSFVFSEGLWISYNSKNQDDESYIKGDLIRFNVID
;
A
#
# COMPACT_ATOMS: atom_id res chain seq x y z
N MET A 1 13.13 6.07 -2.98
CA MET A 1 13.55 6.92 -4.11
C MET A 1 12.84 6.38 -5.35
N VAL A 2 11.82 7.08 -5.85
CA VAL A 2 11.22 6.76 -7.15
C VAL A 2 12.18 7.29 -8.22
N PRO A 3 12.56 6.51 -9.26
CA PRO A 3 13.57 6.92 -10.22
C PRO A 3 12.93 7.87 -11.25
N PHE A 4 12.53 9.05 -10.79
CA PHE A 4 11.92 10.05 -11.66
C PHE A 4 12.97 10.83 -12.49
N GLY A 5 14.26 10.68 -12.20
CA GLY A 5 15.30 11.52 -12.83
C GLY A 5 15.18 12.99 -12.42
N GLU A 6 15.76 13.89 -13.21
CA GLU A 6 15.64 15.35 -13.05
C GLU A 6 14.28 15.84 -13.57
N VAL A 7 13.21 15.57 -12.82
CA VAL A 7 11.91 16.22 -13.01
C VAL A 7 11.60 17.12 -11.83
N SER A 8 10.90 18.21 -12.13
CA SER A 8 10.44 19.20 -11.16
C SER A 8 9.50 18.58 -10.13
N HIS A 9 9.29 19.29 -9.03
CA HIS A 9 8.35 18.86 -8.00
C HIS A 9 6.93 18.74 -8.57
N GLU A 10 6.51 19.71 -9.36
CA GLU A 10 5.19 19.80 -9.97
C GLU A 10 4.92 18.64 -10.93
N GLU A 11 5.94 18.22 -11.71
CA GLU A 11 5.85 17.07 -12.60
C GLU A 11 5.70 15.76 -11.82
N LYS A 12 6.42 15.60 -10.71
CA LYS A 12 6.26 14.43 -9.83
C LYS A 12 4.85 14.38 -9.24
N GLN A 13 4.36 15.51 -8.73
CA GLN A 13 3.01 15.60 -8.15
C GLN A 13 1.95 15.24 -9.20
N ARG A 14 2.06 15.80 -10.41
CA ARG A 14 1.13 15.49 -11.52
C ARG A 14 1.17 14.02 -11.92
N PHE A 15 2.36 13.45 -12.06
CA PHE A 15 2.50 12.02 -12.37
C PHE A 15 1.81 11.15 -11.31
N MET A 16 2.02 11.45 -10.03
CA MET A 16 1.40 10.71 -8.92
C MET A 16 -0.12 10.87 -8.86
N MET A 17 -0.65 12.03 -9.23
CA MET A 17 -2.10 12.24 -9.35
C MET A 17 -2.71 11.36 -10.45
N ASP A 18 -2.01 11.22 -11.57
CA ASP A 18 -2.56 10.59 -12.78
C ASP A 18 -2.28 9.08 -12.87
N ASN A 19 -1.35 8.55 -12.08
CA ASN A 19 -0.90 7.16 -12.20
C ASN A 19 -1.11 6.35 -10.92
N PRO A 20 -1.41 5.04 -11.04
CA PRO A 20 -1.35 4.14 -9.91
C PRO A 20 0.09 4.00 -9.44
N PHE A 21 0.28 3.71 -8.16
CA PHE A 21 1.61 3.55 -7.57
C PHE A 21 1.74 2.18 -6.92
N TYR A 22 2.90 1.53 -7.09
CA TYR A 22 3.23 0.23 -6.50
C TYR A 22 4.32 0.41 -5.44
N PHE A 23 4.04 0.01 -4.20
CA PHE A 23 4.89 0.32 -3.05
C PHE A 23 5.87 -0.78 -2.70
N LYS A 24 5.33 -2.00 -2.55
CA LYS A 24 6.01 -3.14 -1.94
C LYS A 24 5.49 -4.43 -2.55
N ILE A 25 6.38 -5.40 -2.64
CA ILE A 25 6.07 -6.80 -2.86
C ILE A 25 6.52 -7.58 -1.63
N TYR A 26 5.65 -8.44 -1.12
CA TYR A 26 5.92 -9.36 -0.04
C TYR A 26 5.84 -10.78 -0.56
N PHE A 27 6.65 -11.65 0.02
CA PHE A 27 6.49 -13.08 -0.09
C PHE A 27 5.96 -13.62 1.26
N ASP A 28 4.76 -14.20 1.25
CA ASP A 28 4.19 -14.92 2.38
C ASP A 28 4.74 -16.34 2.36
N GLU A 29 5.77 -16.59 3.18
CA GLU A 29 6.42 -17.90 3.27
C GLU A 29 5.50 -19.00 3.82
N THR A 30 4.48 -18.63 4.60
CA THR A 30 3.53 -19.59 5.21
C THR A 30 2.54 -20.11 4.17
N ARG A 31 2.05 -19.23 3.29
CA ARG A 31 1.04 -19.56 2.27
C ARG A 31 1.63 -19.75 0.87
N LYS A 32 2.92 -19.48 0.69
CA LYS A 32 3.63 -19.49 -0.59
C LYS A 32 2.98 -18.56 -1.63
N LEU A 33 2.61 -17.36 -1.19
CA LEU A 33 1.97 -16.33 -2.02
C LEU A 33 2.85 -15.10 -2.17
N TYR A 34 2.67 -14.37 -3.27
CA TYR A 34 3.17 -13.01 -3.39
C TYR A 34 2.03 -12.01 -3.17
N LEU A 35 2.31 -10.95 -2.41
CA LEU A 35 1.36 -9.88 -2.12
C LEU A 35 1.97 -8.56 -2.58
N THR A 36 1.27 -7.81 -3.43
CA THR A 36 1.68 -6.45 -3.77
C THR A 36 0.75 -5.43 -3.16
N LEU A 37 1.34 -4.33 -2.68
CA LEU A 37 0.61 -3.16 -2.25
C LEU A 37 0.70 -2.08 -3.33
N SER A 38 -0.46 -1.55 -3.72
CA SER A 38 -0.54 -0.42 -4.66
C SER A 38 -1.67 0.54 -4.29
N SER A 39 -1.72 1.71 -4.92
CA SER A 39 -2.84 2.64 -4.83
C SER A 39 -3.39 2.94 -6.22
N PRO A 40 -4.67 3.34 -6.31
CA PRO A 40 -5.17 3.96 -7.53
C PRO A 40 -4.53 5.35 -7.74
N PRO A 41 -4.68 5.94 -8.94
CA PRO A 41 -4.46 7.36 -9.16
C PRO A 41 -5.27 8.22 -8.17
N ARG A 42 -4.78 9.43 -7.89
CA ARG A 42 -5.41 10.40 -6.99
C ARG A 42 -5.70 11.72 -7.72
N PRO A 43 -6.67 11.73 -8.65
CA PRO A 43 -6.97 12.91 -9.44
C PRO A 43 -7.43 14.05 -8.52
N GLY A 44 -6.85 15.24 -8.70
CA GLY A 44 -7.17 16.42 -7.90
C GLY A 44 -6.58 16.44 -6.48
N SER A 45 -5.72 15.49 -6.11
CA SER A 45 -5.03 15.54 -4.81
C SER A 45 -4.06 16.72 -4.74
N THR A 46 -4.22 17.56 -3.72
CA THR A 46 -3.31 18.68 -3.42
C THR A 46 -2.35 18.36 -2.27
N GLU A 47 -2.40 17.14 -1.73
CA GLU A 47 -1.48 16.70 -0.68
C GLU A 47 -0.09 16.44 -1.26
N GLU A 48 0.93 17.02 -0.65
CA GLU A 48 2.32 16.77 -1.05
C GLU A 48 2.71 15.33 -0.73
N ASP A 49 2.96 14.55 -1.79
CA ASP A 49 3.17 13.10 -1.71
C ASP A 49 4.60 12.68 -1.30
N PHE A 50 5.39 13.59 -0.73
CA PHE A 50 6.79 13.33 -0.37
C PHE A 50 6.97 12.16 0.63
N HIS A 51 5.89 11.79 1.32
CA HIS A 51 5.83 10.66 2.23
C HIS A 51 5.09 9.53 1.50
N TYR A 52 5.78 8.85 0.58
CA TYR A 52 5.31 7.75 -0.30
C TYR A 52 4.67 6.54 0.39
N VAL A 53 4.30 6.67 1.66
CA VAL A 53 3.73 5.66 2.52
C VAL A 53 2.25 5.91 2.82
N ASN A 54 1.69 7.07 2.49
CA ASN A 54 0.40 7.52 3.01
C ASN A 54 -0.71 7.55 1.95
N TYR A 55 -1.71 6.66 2.09
CA TYR A 55 -2.82 6.53 1.14
C TYR A 55 -4.15 6.20 1.83
N ASN A 56 -5.21 6.86 1.38
CA ASN A 56 -6.59 6.58 1.83
C ASN A 56 -7.22 5.36 1.12
N THR A 57 -6.65 4.92 0.00
CA THR A 57 -7.07 3.72 -0.72
C THR A 57 -5.86 2.88 -1.09
N ILE A 58 -5.86 1.62 -0.64
CA ILE A 58 -4.83 0.65 -0.96
C ILE A 58 -5.46 -0.54 -1.68
N HIS A 59 -4.75 -1.06 -2.68
CA HIS A 59 -5.01 -2.35 -3.28
C HIS A 59 -4.01 -3.38 -2.76
N VAL A 60 -4.52 -4.54 -2.36
CA VAL A 60 -3.72 -5.74 -2.09
C VAL A 60 -3.97 -6.71 -3.25
N THR A 61 -2.96 -6.92 -4.08
CA THR A 61 -3.03 -7.93 -5.14
C THR A 61 -2.28 -9.17 -4.70
N ILE A 62 -2.94 -10.32 -4.85
CA ILE A 62 -2.46 -11.63 -4.39
C ILE A 62 -2.11 -12.45 -5.63
N PHE A 63 -0.92 -13.05 -5.62
CA PHE A 63 -0.45 -13.92 -6.68
C PHE A 63 -0.02 -15.28 -6.12
N ASP A 64 -0.16 -16.32 -6.92
CA ASP A 64 0.45 -17.63 -6.64
C ASP A 64 1.98 -17.60 -6.85
N LYS A 65 2.63 -18.75 -6.63
CA LYS A 65 4.09 -18.89 -6.77
C LYS A 65 4.58 -18.75 -8.22
N GLU A 66 3.71 -18.95 -9.20
CA GLU A 66 3.94 -18.72 -10.64
C GLU A 66 3.66 -17.27 -11.08
N LEU A 67 3.28 -16.39 -10.15
CA LEU A 67 2.89 -15.00 -10.39
C LEU A 67 1.58 -14.82 -11.18
N ASN A 68 0.69 -15.82 -11.19
CA ASN A 68 -0.68 -15.62 -11.65
C ASN A 68 -1.48 -14.87 -10.59
N GLN A 69 -2.26 -13.87 -10.99
CA GLN A 69 -3.10 -13.12 -10.07
C GLN A 69 -4.29 -13.98 -9.60
N LEU A 70 -4.36 -14.21 -8.28
CA LEU A 70 -5.47 -14.92 -7.65
C LEU A 70 -6.61 -13.97 -7.27
N ALA A 71 -6.27 -12.81 -6.72
CA ALA A 71 -7.26 -11.84 -6.26
C ALA A 71 -6.69 -10.43 -6.19
N ARG A 72 -7.58 -9.43 -6.19
CA ARG A 72 -7.26 -8.04 -5.87
C ARG A 72 -8.31 -7.49 -4.92
N ILE A 73 -7.88 -7.04 -3.74
CA ILE A 73 -8.73 -6.49 -2.69
C ILE A 73 -8.51 -4.98 -2.66
N THR A 74 -9.59 -4.20 -2.60
CA THR A 74 -9.51 -2.75 -2.42
C THR A 74 -9.91 -2.40 -0.99
N LEU A 75 -9.03 -1.66 -0.31
CA LEU A 75 -9.16 -1.24 1.07
C LEU A 75 -9.33 0.28 1.11
N PRO A 76 -10.58 0.79 1.11
CA PRO A 76 -10.83 2.20 1.36
C PRO A 76 -10.75 2.47 2.87
N LYS A 77 -10.13 3.58 3.24
CA LYS A 77 -10.08 4.05 4.62
C LYS A 77 -10.43 5.52 4.68
N LYS A 78 -11.17 5.89 5.72
CA LYS A 78 -11.51 7.29 6.01
C LYS A 78 -10.24 8.07 6.40
N ASP A 79 -9.35 7.41 7.12
CA ASP A 79 -8.03 7.91 7.48
C ASP A 79 -6.96 7.38 6.51
N ILE A 80 -5.69 7.63 6.80
CA ILE A 80 -4.55 7.32 5.92
C ILE A 80 -3.87 6.02 6.39
N TYR A 81 -3.75 5.03 5.50
CA TYR A 81 -2.84 3.90 5.69
C TYR A 81 -1.40 4.36 5.58
N ASN A 82 -0.53 3.88 6.46
CA ASN A 82 0.92 4.01 6.33
C ASN A 82 1.51 2.68 5.86
N VAL A 83 1.66 2.52 4.54
CA VAL A 83 2.21 1.32 3.91
C VAL A 83 3.71 1.14 4.16
N GLY A 84 4.40 2.14 4.70
CA GLY A 84 5.76 2.02 5.19
C GLY A 84 5.85 1.02 6.33
N PHE A 85 4.85 1.02 7.20
CA PHE A 85 4.71 0.11 8.33
C PHE A 85 3.67 -0.96 8.03
N SER A 86 4.10 -1.95 7.26
CA SER A 86 3.31 -3.14 6.94
C SER A 86 4.21 -4.36 6.80
N PHE A 87 3.70 -5.51 7.20
CA PHE A 87 4.44 -6.77 7.19
C PHE A 87 3.48 -7.96 7.11
N VAL A 88 4.02 -9.08 6.62
CA VAL A 88 3.33 -10.37 6.54
C VAL A 88 3.79 -11.24 7.70
N PHE A 89 2.85 -11.93 8.33
CA PHE A 89 3.12 -12.92 9.37
C PHE A 89 2.10 -14.06 9.27
N SER A 90 2.15 -14.98 10.24
CA SER A 90 1.35 -16.22 10.23
C SER A 90 -0.15 -16.01 10.03
N GLU A 91 -0.75 -14.89 10.47
CA GLU A 91 -2.17 -14.64 10.28
C GLU A 91 -2.54 -13.94 8.95
N GLY A 92 -1.57 -13.33 8.26
CA GLY A 92 -1.80 -12.60 7.01
C GLY A 92 -0.96 -11.33 6.90
N LEU A 93 -1.51 -10.34 6.18
CA LEU A 93 -0.88 -9.04 5.95
C LEU A 93 -1.44 -8.02 6.92
N TRP A 94 -0.56 -7.38 7.70
CA TRP A 94 -0.95 -6.25 8.54
C TRP A 94 -0.43 -4.94 7.96
N ILE A 95 -1.29 -3.91 7.96
CA ILE A 95 -0.98 -2.57 7.44
C ILE A 95 -1.39 -1.54 8.48
N SER A 96 -0.44 -0.70 8.89
CA SER A 96 -0.71 0.37 9.84
C SER A 96 -1.62 1.46 9.25
N TYR A 97 -2.33 2.16 10.12
CA TYR A 97 -3.03 3.39 9.76
C TYR A 97 -2.98 4.37 10.93
N ASN A 98 -3.00 5.66 10.59
CA ASN A 98 -2.89 6.74 11.57
C ASN A 98 -4.23 7.49 11.67
N SER A 99 -4.65 7.83 12.90
CA SER A 99 -6.02 8.30 13.17
C SER A 99 -6.24 9.81 13.09
N LYS A 100 -5.24 10.60 12.64
CA LYS A 100 -5.31 12.03 12.23
C LYS A 100 -3.92 12.68 12.18
N ASN A 101 -3.03 12.30 13.10
CA ASN A 101 -1.63 12.71 13.13
C ASN A 101 -0.77 11.54 12.68
N GLN A 102 0.13 11.79 11.73
CA GLN A 102 1.02 10.76 11.18
C GLN A 102 2.02 10.24 12.24
N ASP A 103 2.18 10.98 13.33
CA ASP A 103 3.15 10.75 14.43
C ASP A 103 2.46 10.58 15.80
N ASP A 104 1.28 9.96 15.88
CA ASP A 104 0.75 9.55 17.20
C ASP A 104 1.59 8.37 17.74
N GLU A 105 2.71 8.69 18.37
CA GLU A 105 3.69 7.73 18.91
C GLU A 105 3.17 6.92 20.10
N SER A 106 1.96 7.19 20.59
CA SER A 106 1.44 6.58 21.82
C SER A 106 0.93 5.14 21.62
N TYR A 107 0.56 4.76 20.41
CA TYR A 107 0.15 3.39 20.08
C TYR A 107 0.24 3.14 18.57
N ILE A 108 0.44 1.87 18.18
CA ILE A 108 0.42 1.45 16.79
C ILE A 108 -0.91 0.74 16.51
N LYS A 109 -1.65 1.20 15.49
CA LYS A 109 -2.89 0.58 14.99
C LYS A 109 -2.72 0.13 13.55
N GLY A 110 -3.45 -0.90 13.17
CA GLY A 110 -3.44 -1.40 11.80
C GLY A 110 -4.57 -2.37 11.53
N ASP A 111 -4.82 -2.61 10.25
CA ASP A 111 -5.79 -3.61 9.79
C ASP A 111 -5.04 -4.91 9.46
N LEU A 112 -5.63 -6.04 9.84
CA LEU A 112 -5.19 -7.37 9.45
C LEU A 112 -6.04 -7.88 8.28
N ILE A 113 -5.39 -8.09 7.14
CA ILE A 113 -5.99 -8.75 5.98
C ILE A 113 -5.63 -10.23 6.04
N ARG A 114 -6.65 -11.06 6.29
CA ARG A 114 -6.54 -12.51 6.28
C ARG A 114 -6.89 -13.05 4.89
N PHE A 115 -6.09 -14.01 4.42
CA PHE A 115 -6.31 -14.67 3.15
C PHE A 115 -6.88 -16.06 3.43
N ASN A 116 -8.15 -16.28 3.07
CA ASN A 116 -8.70 -17.61 2.96
C ASN A 116 -8.31 -18.15 1.58
N VAL A 117 -7.09 -18.68 1.48
CA VAL A 117 -6.70 -19.44 0.29
C VAL A 117 -7.36 -20.80 0.46
N ILE A 118 -8.35 -21.09 -0.36
CA ILE A 118 -8.94 -22.42 -0.44
C ILE A 118 -7.99 -23.23 -1.32
N ASP A 119 -7.39 -24.28 -0.75
CA ASP A 119 -6.60 -25.28 -1.48
C ASP A 119 -7.45 -26.02 -2.53
#